data_AF-A0A162MS62-F1
#
_entry.id   AF-A0A162MS62-F1
#
_cell.length_a   1.000
_cell.length_b   1.000
_cell.length_c   1.000
_cell.angle_alpha   90.00
_cell.angle_beta   90.00
_cell.angle_gamma   90.00
#
_symmetry.space_group_name_H-M   'P 1'
#
loop_
_entity.id
_entity.type
_entity.pdbx_description
1 polymer ?
#
loop_
_entity_poly.entity_id
_entity_poly.type
_entity_poly.pdbx_seq_one_letter_code
_entity_poly.pdbx_strand_id
1 'polypeptide(L)'
;MTSLAQDVAAVVTPLANQDIVFHINPDLSITYWSSQTSDETQCEQYTASNLKVNGNPIYVNKELPVLAAVAYSGSGCNQDEVRVYYVAQNKFVLRELRRTGGSDAKWTDGQVFNNQQNGIAKESGLTANVVQTQGGRQQQLKLFYQREAGQLNVTYNVIGTNDVWTNRADVTN
;
A
#
# COMPACT_ATOMS: atom_id res chain seq x y z
N MET A 1 -20.71 -14.39 -16.10
CA MET A 1 -20.19 -13.78 -14.86
C MET A 1 -18.74 -13.42 -15.12
N THR A 2 -18.41 -12.14 -15.23
CA THR A 2 -17.01 -11.69 -15.32
C THR A 2 -16.39 -11.86 -13.95
N SER A 3 -15.37 -12.72 -13.86
CA SER A 3 -14.45 -12.76 -12.73
C SER A 3 -13.99 -11.32 -12.44
N LEU A 4 -14.29 -10.79 -11.25
CA LEU A 4 -13.63 -9.57 -10.78
C LEU A 4 -12.15 -9.90 -10.72
N ALA A 5 -11.34 -9.22 -11.54
CA ALA A 5 -9.89 -9.37 -11.48
C ALA A 5 -9.45 -9.08 -10.04
N GLN A 6 -8.90 -10.09 -9.38
CA GLN A 6 -8.37 -9.98 -8.03
C GLN A 6 -6.98 -9.38 -8.13
N ASP A 7 -6.76 -8.25 -7.46
CA ASP A 7 -5.48 -7.55 -7.50
C ASP A 7 -4.49 -8.15 -6.51
N VAL A 8 -3.21 -8.08 -6.88
CA VAL A 8 -2.08 -8.61 -6.10
C VAL A 8 -0.99 -7.54 -6.06
N ALA A 9 -0.48 -7.26 -4.87
CA ALA A 9 0.74 -6.47 -4.71
C ALA A 9 1.75 -7.24 -3.86
N ALA A 10 3.03 -7.13 -4.21
CA ALA A 10 4.11 -7.73 -3.44
C ALA A 10 5.14 -6.67 -3.07
N VAL A 11 5.75 -6.84 -1.89
CA VAL A 11 6.83 -5.99 -1.39
C VAL A 11 7.87 -6.84 -0.70
N VAL A 12 9.10 -6.33 -0.66
CA VAL A 12 10.19 -6.90 0.14
C VAL A 12 10.58 -5.88 1.19
N THR A 13 10.55 -6.26 2.46
CA THR A 13 10.96 -5.38 3.55
C THR A 13 12.49 -5.25 3.59
N PRO A 14 13.07 -4.04 3.57
CA PRO A 14 14.51 -3.88 3.40
C PRO A 14 15.38 -4.28 4.59
N LEU A 15 14.85 -4.38 5.81
CA LEU A 15 15.63 -4.75 7.00
C LEU A 15 15.45 -6.23 7.34
N ALA A 16 14.22 -6.70 7.42
CA ALA A 16 13.92 -8.10 7.72
C ALA A 16 14.09 -9.03 6.50
N ASN A 17 14.23 -8.48 5.29
CA ASN A 17 14.25 -9.23 4.01
C ASN A 17 13.07 -10.19 3.87
N GLN A 18 11.90 -9.80 4.36
CA GLN A 18 10.68 -10.58 4.28
C GLN A 18 9.88 -10.21 3.03
N ASP A 19 9.47 -11.22 2.27
CA ASP A 19 8.53 -11.06 1.17
C ASP A 19 7.11 -11.02 1.73
N ILE A 20 6.31 -10.06 1.26
CA ILE A 20 4.92 -9.92 1.65
C ILE A 20 4.07 -9.77 0.41
N VAL A 21 3.10 -10.66 0.24
CA VAL A 21 2.14 -10.65 -0.86
C VAL A 21 0.78 -10.31 -0.31
N PHE A 22 0.12 -9.30 -0.89
CA PHE A 22 -1.25 -8.88 -0.58
C PHE A 22 -2.17 -9.32 -1.72
N HIS A 23 -3.37 -9.78 -1.38
CA HIS A 23 -4.38 -10.21 -2.33
C HIS A 23 -5.77 -9.81 -1.88
N ILE A 24 -6.59 -9.45 -2.86
CA ILE A 24 -8.01 -9.18 -2.65
C ILE A 24 -8.80 -10.47 -2.88
N ASN A 25 -9.46 -10.94 -1.83
CA ASN A 25 -10.27 -12.16 -1.86
C ASN A 25 -11.59 -11.94 -2.63
N PRO A 26 -12.31 -13.02 -3.01
CA PRO A 26 -13.61 -12.90 -3.69
C PRO A 26 -14.67 -12.14 -2.89
N ASP A 27 -14.57 -12.14 -1.56
CA ASP A 27 -15.44 -11.40 -0.64
C ASP A 27 -15.01 -9.93 -0.44
N LEU A 28 -14.03 -9.47 -1.24
CA LEU A 28 -13.42 -8.14 -1.22
C LEU A 28 -12.60 -7.83 0.04
N SER A 29 -12.35 -8.81 0.90
CA SER A 29 -11.39 -8.65 2.01
C SER A 29 -9.94 -8.73 1.52
N ILE A 30 -9.01 -8.16 2.28
CA ILE A 30 -7.58 -8.25 1.98
C ILE A 30 -6.93 -9.32 2.87
N THR A 31 -6.22 -10.27 2.25
CA THR A 31 -5.31 -11.22 2.92
C THR A 31 -3.88 -10.90 2.52
N TYR A 32 -2.94 -11.18 3.42
CA TYR A 32 -1.53 -11.17 3.09
C TYR A 32 -0.82 -12.45 3.52
N TRP A 33 0.24 -12.78 2.81
CA TRP A 33 1.17 -13.84 3.12
C TRP A 33 2.53 -13.23 3.36
N SER A 34 3.18 -13.65 4.43
CA SER A 34 4.56 -13.25 4.73
C SER A 34 5.47 -14.47 4.70
N SER A 35 6.61 -14.34 4.04
CA SER A 35 7.60 -15.41 3.98
C SER A 35 8.23 -15.65 5.36
N GLN A 36 8.55 -16.91 5.65
CA GLN A 36 9.30 -17.30 6.86
C GLN A 36 10.80 -17.09 6.65
N THR A 37 11.28 -17.30 5.41
CA THR A 37 12.63 -17.00 4.95
C THR A 37 12.58 -16.14 3.71
N SER A 38 13.67 -15.44 3.41
CA SER A 38 13.84 -14.70 2.15
C SER A 38 14.27 -15.60 0.99
N ASP A 39 14.43 -16.90 1.23
CA ASP A 39 15.07 -17.85 0.33
C ASP A 39 14.11 -19.00 0.03
N GLU A 40 13.59 -19.00 -1.19
CA GLU A 40 12.66 -20.01 -1.69
C GLU A 40 13.31 -21.39 -1.90
N THR A 41 14.66 -21.51 -1.84
CA THR A 41 15.34 -22.82 -1.99
C THR A 41 15.10 -23.77 -0.82
N GLN A 42 14.70 -23.23 0.33
CA GLN A 42 14.35 -24.03 1.51
C GLN A 42 12.91 -24.55 1.44
N CYS A 43 12.12 -24.10 0.46
CA CYS A 43 10.71 -24.46 0.27
C CYS A 43 9.86 -24.23 1.53
N GLU A 44 10.21 -23.23 2.35
CA GLU A 44 9.46 -22.89 3.56
C GLU A 44 8.13 -22.23 3.20
N GLN A 45 7.09 -22.52 4.00
CA GLN A 45 5.75 -22.03 3.72
C GLN A 45 5.56 -20.58 4.17
N TYR A 46 4.72 -19.83 3.46
CA TYR A 46 4.30 -18.51 3.89
C TYR A 46 3.25 -18.61 5.01
N THR A 47 3.29 -17.66 5.96
CA THR A 47 2.21 -17.49 6.94
C THR A 47 1.14 -16.58 6.38
N ALA A 48 -0.10 -17.08 6.29
CA ALA A 48 -1.26 -16.32 5.82
C ALA A 48 -1.96 -15.58 6.97
N SER A 49 -2.45 -14.37 6.73
CA SER A 49 -3.27 -13.62 7.68
C SER A 49 -4.21 -12.66 6.97
N ASN A 50 -5.42 -12.50 7.51
CA ASN A 50 -6.32 -11.44 7.03
C ASN A 50 -5.82 -10.10 7.53
N LEU A 51 -5.79 -9.10 6.65
CA LEU A 51 -5.42 -7.75 7.02
C LEU A 51 -6.55 -7.14 7.86
N LYS A 52 -6.23 -6.81 9.11
CA LYS A 52 -7.19 -6.30 10.09
C LYS A 52 -6.65 -5.07 10.82
N VAL A 53 -7.51 -4.08 11.05
CA VAL A 53 -7.23 -2.96 11.95
C VAL A 53 -8.19 -3.05 13.14
N ASN A 54 -7.65 -3.04 14.36
CA ASN A 54 -8.43 -3.21 15.59
C ASN A 54 -9.34 -4.47 15.57
N GLY A 55 -8.86 -5.55 14.94
CA GLY A 55 -9.60 -6.80 14.79
C GLY A 55 -10.61 -6.85 13.64
N ASN A 56 -10.91 -5.71 12.99
CA ASN A 56 -11.85 -5.63 11.89
C ASN A 56 -11.15 -5.89 10.54
N PRO A 57 -11.66 -6.80 9.70
CA PRO A 57 -11.15 -7.00 8.34
C PRO A 57 -11.28 -5.74 7.49
N ILE A 58 -10.33 -5.54 6.58
CA ILE A 58 -10.38 -4.46 5.60
C ILE A 58 -11.02 -4.96 4.32
N TYR A 59 -12.01 -4.19 3.83
CA TYR A 59 -12.72 -4.45 2.59
C TYR A 59 -12.46 -3.36 1.54
N VAL A 60 -12.25 -3.78 0.29
CA VAL A 60 -12.05 -2.89 -0.85
C VAL A 60 -13.37 -2.57 -1.57
N ASN A 61 -13.33 -1.59 -2.46
CA ASN A 61 -14.45 -1.24 -3.32
C ASN A 61 -14.78 -2.37 -4.32
N LYS A 62 -16.06 -2.75 -4.40
CA LYS A 62 -16.50 -3.81 -5.32
C LYS A 62 -16.38 -3.46 -6.80
N GLU A 63 -16.44 -2.16 -7.12
CA GLU A 63 -16.41 -1.66 -8.51
C GLU A 63 -14.99 -1.33 -8.97
N LEU A 64 -14.06 -1.20 -8.02
CA LEU A 64 -12.64 -0.98 -8.27
C LEU A 64 -11.81 -1.70 -7.19
N PRO A 65 -11.69 -3.04 -7.27
CA PRO A 65 -10.96 -3.85 -6.27
C PRO A 65 -9.47 -3.82 -6.57
N VAL A 66 -8.81 -2.69 -6.33
CA VAL A 66 -7.36 -2.52 -6.55
C VAL A 66 -6.64 -2.15 -5.26
N LEU A 67 -5.37 -2.56 -5.16
CA LEU A 67 -4.47 -2.19 -4.09
C LEU A 67 -3.05 -1.95 -4.61
N ALA A 68 -2.25 -1.24 -3.83
CA ALA A 68 -0.81 -1.10 -4.06
C ALA A 68 -0.10 -1.16 -2.71
N ALA A 69 1.16 -1.62 -2.71
CA ALA A 69 1.93 -1.71 -1.49
C ALA A 69 3.36 -1.23 -1.72
N VAL A 70 3.98 -0.72 -0.65
CA VAL A 70 5.42 -0.44 -0.60
C VAL A 70 5.99 -0.86 0.74
N ALA A 71 7.28 -1.18 0.75
CA ALA A 71 8.05 -1.34 1.97
C ALA A 71 9.32 -0.48 1.89
N TYR A 72 9.73 0.10 3.03
CA TYR A 72 10.94 0.90 3.15
C TYR A 72 11.47 0.87 4.58
N SER A 73 12.72 1.31 4.78
CA SER A 73 13.28 1.48 6.11
C SER A 73 12.84 2.82 6.69
N GLY A 74 12.17 2.80 7.84
CA GLY A 74 11.66 4.00 8.51
C GLY A 74 12.79 4.88 9.05
N SER A 75 12.56 6.19 9.04
CA SER A 75 13.52 7.17 9.59
C SER A 75 13.58 7.06 11.11
N GLY A 76 14.77 6.78 11.66
CA GLY A 76 15.11 7.03 13.07
C GLY A 76 15.01 5.84 14.03
N CYS A 77 14.40 4.71 13.65
CA CYS A 77 14.29 3.53 14.52
C CYS A 77 14.78 2.21 13.90
N ASN A 78 15.33 2.22 12.68
CA ASN A 78 15.73 1.01 11.94
C ASN A 78 14.63 -0.06 11.97
N GLN A 79 13.41 0.34 11.58
CA GLN A 79 12.27 -0.54 11.48
C GLN A 79 11.77 -0.56 10.04
N ASP A 80 11.31 -1.72 9.60
CA ASP A 80 10.59 -1.81 8.34
C ASP A 80 9.25 -1.07 8.46
N GLU A 81 8.92 -0.33 7.42
CA GLU A 81 7.66 0.37 7.25
C GLU A 81 6.98 -0.19 6.01
N VAL A 82 5.81 -0.80 6.20
CA VAL A 82 4.96 -1.27 5.11
C VAL A 82 3.75 -0.36 5.02
N ARG A 83 3.41 0.03 3.79
CA ARG A 83 2.21 0.81 3.48
C ARG A 83 1.40 0.08 2.43
N VAL A 84 0.09 -0.02 2.67
CA VAL A 84 -0.87 -0.60 1.71
C VAL A 84 -1.91 0.45 1.39
N TYR A 85 -2.10 0.72 0.11
CA TYR A 85 -3.10 1.64 -0.42
C TYR A 85 -4.19 0.83 -1.10
N TYR A 86 -5.44 1.24 -0.90
CA TYR A 86 -6.60 0.57 -1.47
C TYR A 86 -7.76 1.55 -1.66
N VAL A 87 -8.76 1.15 -2.43
CA VAL A 87 -9.99 1.93 -2.60
C VAL A 87 -11.01 1.54 -1.53
N ALA A 88 -11.53 2.53 -0.80
CA ALA A 88 -12.50 2.29 0.27
C ALA A 88 -13.77 1.55 -0.21
N GLN A 89 -14.27 0.63 0.62
CA GLN A 89 -15.40 -0.25 0.31
C GLN A 89 -16.60 0.42 -0.38
N ASN A 90 -17.03 1.59 0.14
CA ASN A 90 -18.28 2.23 -0.27
C ASN A 90 -18.10 3.55 -1.02
N LYS A 91 -16.87 3.90 -1.43
CA LYS A 91 -16.57 5.17 -2.11
C LYS A 91 -15.29 5.08 -2.92
N PHE A 92 -15.22 5.84 -4.02
CA PHE A 92 -14.00 5.96 -4.82
C PHE A 92 -13.00 6.93 -4.18
N VAL A 93 -12.48 6.53 -3.02
CA VAL A 93 -11.48 7.28 -2.24
C VAL A 93 -10.39 6.32 -1.80
N LEU A 94 -9.15 6.78 -1.94
CA LEU A 94 -7.96 6.06 -1.51
C LEU A 94 -7.85 6.05 0.01
N ARG A 95 -7.38 4.92 0.53
CA ARG A 95 -7.09 4.69 1.95
C ARG A 95 -5.71 4.08 2.09
N GLU A 96 -5.09 4.32 3.23
CA GLU A 96 -3.79 3.82 3.61
C GLU A 96 -3.90 3.00 4.90
N LEU A 97 -3.17 1.89 4.91
CA LEU A 97 -2.85 1.07 6.06
C LEU A 97 -1.34 1.07 6.27
N ARG A 98 -0.92 0.97 7.53
CA ARG A 98 0.47 1.03 7.94
C ARG A 98 0.81 -0.14 8.85
N ARG A 99 1.99 -0.74 8.65
CA ARG A 99 2.64 -1.62 9.61
C ARG A 99 4.06 -1.12 9.83
N THR A 100 4.39 -0.82 11.08
CA THR A 100 5.71 -0.33 11.50
C THR A 100 6.36 -1.39 12.40
N GLY A 101 7.49 -1.92 11.99
CA GLY A 101 8.21 -3.01 12.67
C GLY A 101 8.09 -4.37 11.98
N GLY A 102 8.38 -5.43 12.74
CA GLY A 102 8.47 -6.81 12.24
C GLY A 102 7.12 -7.50 12.00
N SER A 103 7.16 -8.82 11.83
CA SER A 103 5.99 -9.67 11.51
C SER A 103 4.81 -9.50 12.46
N ASP A 104 5.10 -9.31 13.75
CA ASP A 104 4.11 -9.28 14.83
C ASP A 104 3.52 -7.88 15.05
N ALA A 105 4.01 -6.88 14.31
CA ALA A 105 3.49 -5.52 14.38
C ALA A 105 2.05 -5.45 13.88
N LYS A 106 1.22 -4.70 14.60
CA LYS A 106 -0.19 -4.50 14.25
C LYS A 106 -0.32 -3.56 13.07
N TRP A 107 -1.32 -3.82 12.23
CA TRP A 107 -1.76 -2.88 11.21
C TRP A 107 -2.58 -1.74 11.83
N THR A 108 -2.36 -0.53 11.32
CA THR A 108 -3.06 0.69 11.74
C THR A 108 -3.49 1.51 10.55
N ASP A 109 -4.53 2.33 10.71
CA ASP A 109 -4.92 3.31 9.69
C ASP A 109 -3.88 4.42 9.53
N GLY A 110 -3.58 4.77 8.28
CA GLY A 110 -2.83 5.97 7.94
C GLY A 110 -3.66 7.24 8.14
N GLN A 111 -3.84 7.66 9.40
CA GLN A 111 -4.81 8.70 9.78
C GLN A 111 -4.70 9.98 8.94
N VAL A 112 -3.49 10.49 8.71
CA VAL A 112 -3.31 11.75 7.98
C VAL A 112 -3.71 11.61 6.51
N PHE A 113 -3.20 10.58 5.81
CA PHE A 113 -3.58 10.29 4.43
C PHE A 113 -5.10 10.03 4.31
N ASN A 114 -5.65 9.22 5.22
CA ASN A 114 -7.06 8.86 5.23
C ASN A 114 -7.98 10.08 5.42
N ASN A 115 -7.54 11.10 6.15
CA ASN A 115 -8.32 12.32 6.34
C ASN A 115 -8.41 13.21 5.08
N GLN A 116 -7.47 13.09 4.15
CA GLN A 116 -7.46 13.92 2.92
C GLN A 116 -8.54 13.55 1.91
N GLN A 117 -9.13 12.36 2.02
CA GLN A 117 -10.18 11.88 1.10
C GLN A 117 -9.77 11.95 -0.40
N ASN A 118 -8.54 11.54 -0.72
CA ASN A 118 -8.03 11.55 -2.09
C ASN A 118 -8.92 10.68 -3.00
N GLY A 119 -9.65 11.32 -3.92
CA GLY A 119 -10.57 10.65 -4.85
C GLY A 119 -9.84 9.94 -5.99
N ILE A 120 -10.44 8.88 -6.53
CA ILE A 120 -9.92 8.07 -7.63
C ILE A 120 -11.03 7.81 -8.67
N ALA A 121 -10.71 7.75 -9.95
CA ALA A 121 -11.68 7.39 -11.00
C ALA A 121 -11.98 5.89 -10.98
N LYS A 122 -13.19 5.48 -11.39
CA LYS A 122 -13.65 4.09 -11.35
C LYS A 122 -12.83 3.15 -12.24
N GLU A 123 -12.27 3.69 -13.31
CA GLU A 123 -11.44 3.01 -14.31
C GLU A 123 -9.93 3.08 -14.02
N SER A 124 -9.55 3.73 -12.91
CA SER A 124 -8.15 3.96 -12.57
C SER A 124 -7.43 2.67 -12.16
N GLY A 125 -6.14 2.55 -12.53
CA GLY A 125 -5.20 1.69 -11.81
C GLY A 125 -4.68 2.34 -10.53
N LEU A 126 -3.91 1.60 -9.73
CA LEU A 126 -3.23 2.12 -8.55
C LEU A 126 -1.82 1.53 -8.47
N THR A 127 -0.80 2.35 -8.27
CA THR A 127 0.56 1.87 -8.00
C THR A 127 1.31 2.81 -7.07
N ALA A 128 2.25 2.27 -6.31
CA ALA A 128 3.02 3.02 -5.33
C ALA A 128 4.50 2.66 -5.43
N ASN A 129 5.37 3.62 -5.14
CA ASN A 129 6.81 3.38 -5.06
C ASN A 129 7.46 4.28 -4.00
N VAL A 130 8.62 3.83 -3.54
CA VAL A 130 9.52 4.61 -2.70
C VAL A 130 10.75 4.95 -3.53
N VAL A 131 11.09 6.22 -3.60
CA VAL A 131 12.21 6.71 -4.41
C VAL A 131 13.16 7.53 -3.57
N GLN A 132 14.45 7.33 -3.81
CA GLN A 132 15.50 8.21 -3.31
C GLN A 132 15.52 9.49 -4.15
N THR A 133 15.50 10.64 -3.49
CA THR A 133 15.56 11.98 -4.09
C THR A 133 16.71 12.77 -3.49
N GLN A 134 16.98 13.95 -4.06
CA GLN A 134 18.04 14.86 -3.59
C GLN A 134 19.42 14.17 -3.42
N GLY A 135 19.81 13.34 -4.38
CA GLY A 135 21.09 12.63 -4.35
C GLY A 135 21.18 11.57 -3.24
N GLY A 136 20.06 10.96 -2.85
CA GLY A 136 20.00 9.88 -1.84
C GLY A 136 19.86 10.38 -0.40
N ARG A 137 19.66 11.68 -0.20
CA ARG A 137 19.50 12.29 1.14
C ARG A 137 18.07 12.27 1.64
N GLN A 138 17.11 12.04 0.74
CA GLN A 138 15.69 12.09 1.02
C GLN A 138 15.01 10.90 0.36
N GLN A 139 14.01 10.34 1.04
CA GLN A 139 13.12 9.36 0.45
C GLN A 139 11.73 9.96 0.26
N GLN A 140 11.09 9.62 -0.85
CA GLN A 140 9.72 10.00 -1.14
C GLN A 140 8.89 8.77 -1.42
N LEU A 141 7.74 8.70 -0.78
CA LEU A 141 6.67 7.78 -1.07
C LEU A 141 5.75 8.44 -2.08
N LYS A 142 5.49 7.79 -3.20
CA LYS A 142 4.63 8.30 -4.27
C LYS A 142 3.56 7.27 -4.62
N LEU A 143 2.35 7.76 -4.82
CA LEU A 143 1.17 7.00 -5.21
C LEU A 143 0.67 7.57 -6.52
N PHE A 144 0.53 6.74 -7.54
CA PHE A 144 0.06 7.12 -8.87
C PHE A 144 -1.29 6.47 -9.15
N TYR A 145 -2.22 7.29 -9.64
CA TYR A 145 -3.58 6.89 -9.94
C TYR A 145 -4.23 7.95 -10.83
N GLN A 146 -5.36 7.65 -11.44
CA GLN A 146 -6.17 8.59 -12.18
C GLN A 146 -7.29 9.12 -11.28
N ARG A 147 -7.35 10.44 -11.11
CA ARG A 147 -8.50 11.09 -10.44
C ARG A 147 -9.65 11.31 -11.40
N GLU A 148 -9.32 11.57 -12.66
CA GLU A 148 -10.25 11.73 -13.78
C GLU A 148 -9.73 10.92 -14.98
N ALA A 149 -10.64 10.52 -15.88
CA ALA A 149 -10.29 9.74 -17.07
C ALA A 149 -9.16 10.41 -17.85
N GLY A 150 -8.07 9.66 -18.06
CA GLY A 150 -6.90 10.12 -18.84
C GLY A 150 -5.98 11.10 -18.13
N GLN A 151 -6.25 11.49 -16.88
CA GLN A 151 -5.37 12.35 -16.10
C GLN A 151 -4.63 11.52 -15.05
N LEU A 152 -3.33 11.30 -15.24
CA LEU A 152 -2.50 10.61 -14.24
C LEU A 152 -2.09 11.59 -13.14
N ASN A 153 -2.45 11.31 -11.90
CA ASN A 153 -2.14 12.09 -10.72
C ASN A 153 -1.04 11.42 -9.89
N VAL A 154 -0.33 12.22 -9.09
CA VAL A 154 0.56 11.71 -8.04
C VAL A 154 0.24 12.36 -6.70
N THR A 155 0.14 11.52 -5.67
CA THR A 155 0.12 11.93 -4.27
C THR A 155 1.41 11.45 -3.63
N TYR A 156 2.13 12.32 -2.93
CA TYR A 156 3.42 11.96 -2.36
C TYR A 156 3.64 12.51 -0.96
N ASN A 157 4.47 11.79 -0.20
CA ASN A 157 4.96 12.17 1.11
C ASN A 157 6.49 12.07 1.13
N VAL A 158 7.13 13.01 1.83
CA VAL A 158 8.57 12.94 2.11
C VAL A 158 8.76 12.15 3.40
N ILE A 159 9.40 10.99 3.32
CA ILE A 159 9.65 10.12 4.46
C ILE A 159 10.63 10.81 5.44
N GLY A 160 10.33 10.70 6.73
CA GLY A 160 11.12 11.32 7.81
C GLY A 160 10.88 12.82 8.00
N THR A 161 9.94 13.41 7.27
CA THR A 161 9.34 14.70 7.62
C THR A 161 8.01 14.48 8.34
N ASN A 162 7.34 15.57 8.73
CA ASN A 162 5.94 15.47 9.16
C ASN A 162 5.14 14.68 8.12
N ASP A 163 4.13 13.92 8.54
CA ASP A 163 3.27 13.07 7.69
C ASP A 163 2.33 13.90 6.79
N VAL A 164 2.90 14.83 6.04
CA VAL A 164 2.23 15.77 5.15
C VAL A 164 2.24 15.17 3.76
N TRP A 165 1.05 15.09 3.19
CA TRP A 165 0.83 14.54 1.85
C TRP A 165 0.50 15.66 0.88
N THR A 166 1.22 15.67 -0.24
CA THR A 166 1.08 16.65 -1.31
C THR A 166 0.53 15.98 -2.56
N ASN A 167 -0.36 16.69 -3.25
CA ASN A 167 -0.98 16.23 -4.49
C ASN A 167 -0.49 17.07 -5.66
N ARG A 168 -0.07 16.42 -6.73
CA ARG A 168 0.13 17.05 -8.05
C ARG A 168 -0.82 16.38 -9.04
N ALA A 169 -1.69 17.20 -9.63
CA ALA A 169 -2.48 16.76 -10.77
C ALA A 169 -1.62 16.72 -12.03
N ASP A 170 -1.98 15.81 -12.94
CA ASP A 170 -1.37 15.65 -14.26
C ASP A 170 0.17 15.58 -14.23
N VAL A 171 0.70 14.39 -14.01
CA VAL A 171 2.14 14.15 -13.99
C VAL A 171 2.79 14.27 -15.37
N THR A 172 1.99 14.40 -16.43
CA THR A 172 2.50 14.45 -17.81
C THR A 172 2.74 15.87 -18.30
N ASN A 173 2.24 16.89 -17.59
CA ASN A 173 2.39 18.31 -17.91
C ASN A 173 3.17 19.07 -16.83
#